data_AF-A0AA92BQD0-F1
#
_entry.id   AF-A0AA92BQD0-F1
#
_cell.length_a   1.000
_cell.length_b   1.000
_cell.length_c   1.000
_cell.angle_alpha   90.00
_cell.angle_beta   90.00
_cell.angle_gamma   90.00
#
_symmetry.space_group_name_H-M   'P 1'
#
loop_
_entity.id
_entity.type
_entity.pdbx_description
1 polymer ?
#
loop_
_entity_poly.entity_id
_entity_poly.type
_entity_poly.pdbx_seq_one_letter_code
_entity_poly.pdbx_strand_id
1 'polypeptide(L)'
;MSAGEALASQADFSCLDMPRPRGLGAVQARLVDRIKRVALQRLHRSVRGERLLLRIYLAGEDATERALLDELLPQSPPWLERQVERHLADEQRHVTLFAAALGERGGEGTARLEPDWLSRRKILRWQRLARRYAGHFEHGLLVPAYATGLCAEQMAQRVLSRHCAVIGAEHGLYPLLSQVLADEKAHVRLCQGTLQRIVAPHETVHLARLLKDIRRVDASFGVTGALAMYLAGWVLGGGRGAIR
;
A
#
# COMPACT_ATOMS: atom_id res chain seq x y z
N MET A 1 13.76 -38.81 25.37
CA MET A 1 12.99 -37.68 24.82
C MET A 1 13.04 -36.54 25.82
N SER A 2 13.87 -35.53 25.57
CA SER A 2 14.01 -34.41 26.50
C SER A 2 12.97 -33.34 26.16
N ALA A 3 12.06 -33.09 27.10
CA ALA A 3 11.03 -32.05 27.02
C ALA A 3 11.59 -30.61 27.05
N GLY A 4 12.92 -30.45 26.98
CA GLY A 4 13.61 -29.15 26.97
C GLY A 4 13.86 -28.54 25.58
N GLU A 5 13.74 -29.31 24.49
CA GLU A 5 14.00 -28.80 23.12
C GLU A 5 12.72 -28.39 22.35
N ALA A 6 11.53 -28.67 22.91
CA ALA A 6 10.24 -28.32 22.29
C ALA A 6 9.77 -26.87 22.58
N LEU A 7 10.55 -26.09 23.32
CA LEU A 7 10.30 -24.68 23.64
C LEU A 7 11.27 -23.74 22.91
N ALA A 8 11.85 -24.19 21.79
CA ALA A 8 12.40 -23.28 20.78
C ALA A 8 11.24 -22.48 20.15
N SER A 9 10.81 -21.45 20.89
CA SER A 9 10.22 -20.21 20.44
C SER A 9 9.68 -20.25 19.01
N GLN A 10 8.42 -20.63 18.83
CA GLN A 10 7.66 -20.07 17.71
C GLN A 10 7.65 -18.57 17.93
N ALA A 11 8.58 -17.87 17.28
CA ALA A 11 8.61 -16.42 17.25
C ALA A 11 7.21 -15.93 16.86
N ASP A 12 6.56 -15.18 17.75
CA ASP A 12 5.22 -14.67 17.49
C ASP A 12 5.31 -13.53 16.46
N PHE A 13 5.00 -13.85 15.21
CA PHE A 13 4.92 -12.90 14.10
C PHE A 13 3.52 -12.28 13.92
N SER A 14 2.65 -12.33 14.93
CA SER A 14 1.32 -11.69 14.90
C SER A 14 1.37 -10.19 14.59
N CYS A 15 2.52 -9.53 14.80
CA CYS A 15 2.71 -8.13 14.43
C CYS A 15 2.65 -7.86 12.92
N LEU A 16 2.89 -8.88 12.08
CA LEU A 16 2.81 -8.80 10.62
C LEU A 16 1.38 -8.60 10.12
N ASP A 17 0.38 -9.06 10.86
CA ASP A 17 -1.01 -8.89 10.49
C ASP A 17 -1.45 -7.43 10.59
N MET A 18 -2.46 -7.07 9.78
CA MET A 18 -3.09 -5.77 9.91
C MET A 18 -3.73 -5.64 11.31
N PRO A 19 -3.39 -4.60 12.09
CA PRO A 19 -3.95 -4.43 13.40
C PRO A 19 -5.45 -4.13 13.29
N ARG A 20 -6.26 -4.85 14.06
CA ARG A 20 -7.68 -4.53 14.21
C ARG A 20 -7.82 -3.27 15.07
N PRO A 21 -8.45 -2.20 14.58
CA PRO A 21 -8.61 -0.98 15.37
C PRO A 21 -9.54 -1.27 16.57
N ARG A 22 -9.23 -0.69 17.73
CA ARG A 22 -9.97 -0.87 18.99
C ARG A 22 -10.37 0.49 19.57
N GLY A 23 -11.44 0.52 20.37
CA GLY A 23 -11.92 1.72 21.08
C GLY A 23 -12.18 2.91 20.14
N LEU A 24 -11.72 4.11 20.54
CA LEU A 24 -11.85 5.34 19.76
C LEU A 24 -11.18 5.24 18.36
N GLY A 25 -10.09 4.50 18.25
CA GLY A 25 -9.44 4.26 16.95
C GLY A 25 -10.34 3.49 15.98
N ALA A 26 -11.20 2.59 16.47
CA ALA A 26 -12.20 1.90 15.64
C ALA A 26 -13.28 2.86 15.16
N VAL A 27 -13.73 3.77 16.01
CA VAL A 27 -14.72 4.81 15.65
C VAL A 27 -14.15 5.73 14.57
N GLN A 28 -12.92 6.22 14.76
CA GLN A 28 -12.24 7.06 13.78
C GLN A 28 -12.06 6.32 12.44
N ALA A 29 -11.60 5.06 12.47
CA ALA A 29 -11.43 4.26 11.25
C ALA A 29 -12.74 4.09 10.49
N ARG A 30 -13.86 3.83 11.17
CA ARG A 30 -15.19 3.74 10.56
C ARG A 30 -15.64 5.07 9.95
N LEU A 31 -15.41 6.19 10.62
CA LEU A 31 -15.75 7.52 10.10
C LEU A 31 -14.94 7.84 8.83
N VAL A 32 -13.62 7.62 8.89
CA VAL A 32 -12.73 7.80 7.74
C VAL A 32 -13.15 6.90 6.58
N ASP A 33 -13.51 5.64 6.85
CA ASP A 33 -14.00 4.72 5.82
C ASP A 33 -15.28 5.23 5.16
N ARG A 34 -16.25 5.71 5.96
CA ARG A 34 -17.51 6.28 5.45
C ARG A 34 -17.27 7.51 4.58
N ILE A 35 -16.41 8.43 5.01
CA ILE A 35 -16.05 9.63 4.23
C ILE A 35 -15.43 9.22 2.90
N LYS A 36 -14.47 8.29 2.92
CA LYS A 36 -13.81 7.79 1.72
C LYS A 36 -14.81 7.13 0.78
N ARG A 37 -15.70 6.27 1.26
CA ARG A 37 -16.73 5.63 0.42
C ARG A 37 -17.60 6.66 -0.31
N VAL A 38 -18.07 7.70 0.39
CA VAL A 38 -18.87 8.77 -0.23
C VAL A 38 -18.06 9.54 -1.26
N ALA A 39 -16.79 9.85 -0.97
CA ALA A 39 -15.90 10.50 -1.91
C ALA A 39 -15.69 9.66 -3.18
N LEU A 40 -15.47 8.36 -3.03
CA LEU A 40 -15.28 7.42 -4.14
C LEU A 40 -16.51 7.31 -5.03
N GLN A 41 -17.70 7.16 -4.42
CA GLN A 41 -18.96 7.15 -5.15
C GLN A 41 -19.12 8.40 -6.02
N ARG A 42 -18.64 9.55 -5.55
CA ARG A 42 -18.70 10.81 -6.32
C ARG A 42 -17.65 10.86 -7.42
N LEU A 43 -16.41 10.48 -7.10
CA LEU A 43 -15.32 10.51 -8.08
C LEU A 43 -15.61 9.58 -9.27
N HIS A 44 -16.18 8.40 -9.03
CA HIS A 44 -16.57 7.46 -10.10
C HIS A 44 -17.78 7.91 -10.95
N ARG A 45 -18.51 8.96 -10.57
CA ARG A 45 -19.61 9.49 -11.41
C ARG A 45 -19.13 10.30 -12.62
N SER A 46 -17.83 10.57 -12.70
CA SER A 46 -17.28 11.45 -13.72
C SER A 46 -15.96 10.93 -14.24
N VAL A 47 -15.73 11.07 -15.54
CA VAL A 47 -14.43 10.76 -16.17
C VAL A 47 -13.30 11.55 -15.52
N ARG A 48 -13.55 12.80 -15.10
CA ARG A 48 -12.54 13.63 -14.41
C ARG A 48 -12.13 13.03 -13.06
N GLY A 49 -13.09 12.54 -12.28
CA GLY A 49 -12.81 11.91 -11.00
C GLY A 49 -12.14 10.54 -11.16
N GLU A 50 -12.53 9.74 -12.14
CA GLU A 50 -11.84 8.49 -12.47
C GLU A 50 -10.39 8.71 -12.89
N ARG A 51 -10.13 9.71 -13.74
CA ARG A 51 -8.75 10.08 -14.10
C ARG A 51 -7.92 10.47 -12.88
N LEU A 52 -8.48 11.20 -11.93
CA LEU A 52 -7.77 11.52 -10.69
C LEU A 52 -7.42 10.25 -9.91
N LEU A 53 -8.36 9.32 -9.76
CA LEU A 53 -8.12 8.06 -9.06
C LEU A 53 -7.04 7.22 -9.74
N LEU A 54 -7.11 7.08 -11.06
CA LEU A 54 -6.11 6.35 -11.86
C LEU A 54 -4.71 6.98 -11.75
N ARG A 55 -4.61 8.31 -11.71
CA ARG A 55 -3.34 9.00 -11.46
C ARG A 55 -2.79 8.71 -10.06
N ILE A 56 -3.65 8.63 -9.05
CA ILE A 56 -3.23 8.29 -7.68
C ILE A 56 -2.69 6.85 -7.62
N TYR A 57 -3.35 5.90 -8.29
CA TYR A 57 -2.85 4.51 -8.35
C TYR A 57 -1.54 4.43 -9.12
N LEU A 58 -1.48 5.04 -10.31
CA LEU A 58 -0.27 5.06 -11.13
C LEU A 58 0.93 5.64 -10.37
N ALA A 59 0.74 6.70 -9.60
CA ALA A 59 1.79 7.26 -8.75
C ALA A 59 2.19 6.35 -7.58
N GLY A 60 1.25 5.51 -7.10
CA GLY A 60 1.52 4.47 -6.11
C GLY A 60 2.42 3.38 -6.69
N GLU A 61 2.03 2.80 -7.83
CA GLU A 61 2.77 1.69 -8.44
C GLU A 61 4.15 2.15 -8.94
N ASP A 62 4.27 3.35 -9.54
CA ASP A 62 5.58 3.91 -9.94
C ASP A 62 6.51 4.11 -8.72
N ALA A 63 5.96 4.45 -7.56
CA ALA A 63 6.75 4.58 -6.33
C ALA A 63 7.19 3.23 -5.77
N THR A 64 6.34 2.20 -5.83
CA THR A 64 6.69 0.82 -5.43
C THR A 64 7.73 0.24 -6.37
N GLU A 65 7.58 0.42 -7.69
CA GLU A 65 8.54 0.01 -8.72
C GLU A 65 9.94 0.58 -8.43
N ARG A 66 10.03 1.90 -8.21
CA ARG A 66 11.31 2.56 -7.87
C ARG A 66 11.90 2.02 -6.57
N ALA A 67 11.09 1.78 -5.54
CA ALA A 67 11.57 1.21 -4.29
C ALA A 67 12.15 -0.20 -4.49
N LEU A 68 11.53 -1.02 -5.34
CA LEU A 68 12.04 -2.35 -5.68
C LEU A 68 13.37 -2.27 -6.45
N LEU A 69 13.45 -1.39 -7.46
CA LEU A 69 14.63 -1.20 -8.31
C LEU A 69 15.82 -0.58 -7.58
N ASP A 70 15.59 0.55 -6.90
CA ASP A 70 16.66 1.40 -6.39
C ASP A 70 17.08 1.00 -4.97
N GLU A 71 16.17 0.45 -4.16
CA GLU A 71 16.44 0.12 -2.76
C GLU A 71 16.58 -1.39 -2.53
N LEU A 72 15.64 -2.22 -3.00
CA LEU A 72 15.60 -3.64 -2.63
C LEU A 72 16.49 -4.55 -3.49
N LEU A 73 16.44 -4.44 -4.82
CA LEU A 73 17.24 -5.30 -5.72
C LEU A 73 18.74 -5.26 -5.40
N PRO A 74 19.40 -4.09 -5.24
CA PRO A 74 20.84 -4.03 -5.00
C PRO A 74 21.30 -4.67 -3.67
N GLN A 75 20.37 -4.84 -2.73
CA GLN A 75 20.64 -5.36 -1.39
C GLN A 75 20.07 -6.78 -1.19
N SER A 76 19.44 -7.35 -2.22
CA SER A 76 18.76 -8.64 -2.13
C SER A 76 19.75 -9.79 -2.16
N PRO A 77 19.69 -10.73 -1.20
CA PRO A 77 20.49 -11.95 -1.27
C PRO A 77 20.04 -12.81 -2.49
N PRO A 78 20.92 -13.68 -3.04
CA PRO A 78 20.64 -14.42 -4.28
C PRO A 78 19.36 -15.27 -4.25
N TRP A 79 18.96 -15.76 -3.07
CA TRP A 79 17.73 -16.55 -2.93
C TRP A 79 16.45 -15.70 -3.05
N LEU A 80 16.55 -14.38 -2.84
CA LEU A 80 15.44 -13.42 -2.83
C LEU A 80 15.32 -12.64 -4.14
N GLU A 81 16.41 -12.52 -4.90
CA GLU A 81 16.48 -11.78 -6.17
C GLU A 81 15.34 -12.15 -7.13
N ARG A 82 15.16 -13.44 -7.42
CA ARG A 82 14.07 -13.93 -8.31
C ARG A 82 12.67 -13.54 -7.82
N GLN A 83 12.49 -13.41 -6.51
CA GLN A 83 11.21 -13.05 -5.93
C GLN A 83 10.95 -11.54 -6.06
N VAL A 84 12.00 -10.72 -5.89
CA VAL A 84 11.95 -9.27 -6.10
C VAL A 84 11.76 -8.94 -7.58
N GLU A 85 12.41 -9.65 -8.50
CA GLU A 85 12.21 -9.49 -9.95
C GLU A 85 10.77 -9.79 -10.37
N ARG A 86 10.16 -10.84 -9.81
CA ARG A 86 8.75 -11.15 -10.07
C ARG A 86 7.81 -10.06 -9.55
N HIS A 87 8.06 -9.58 -8.33
CA HIS A 87 7.31 -8.47 -7.75
C HIS A 87 7.45 -7.23 -8.65
N LEU A 88 8.67 -6.89 -9.06
CA LEU A 88 8.93 -5.78 -9.97
C LEU A 88 8.17 -5.91 -11.31
N ALA A 89 8.14 -7.11 -11.90
CA ALA A 89 7.37 -7.37 -13.12
C ALA A 89 5.85 -7.22 -12.91
N ASP A 90 5.36 -7.47 -11.69
CA ASP A 90 3.98 -7.20 -11.32
C ASP A 90 3.69 -5.70 -11.25
N GLU A 91 4.54 -4.93 -10.55
CA GLU A 91 4.41 -3.48 -10.46
C GLU A 91 4.45 -2.80 -11.85
N GLN A 92 5.39 -3.21 -12.71
CA GLN A 92 5.50 -2.69 -14.08
C GLN A 92 4.26 -2.98 -14.93
N ARG A 93 3.65 -4.15 -14.73
CA ARG A 93 2.39 -4.50 -15.37
C ARG A 93 1.26 -3.62 -14.84
N HIS A 94 1.18 -3.38 -13.53
CA HIS A 94 0.15 -2.51 -12.95
C HIS A 94 0.28 -1.07 -13.45
N VAL A 95 1.50 -0.51 -13.49
CA VAL A 95 1.80 0.79 -14.10
C VAL A 95 1.26 0.87 -15.53
N THR A 96 1.55 -0.16 -16.34
CA THR A 96 1.08 -0.24 -17.74
C THR A 96 -0.44 -0.27 -17.83
N LEU A 97 -1.10 -1.10 -17.02
CA LEU A 97 -2.56 -1.22 -17.02
C LEU A 97 -3.26 0.07 -16.56
N PHE A 98 -2.75 0.73 -15.52
CA PHE A 98 -3.31 2.00 -15.05
C PHE A 98 -3.07 3.13 -16.05
N ALA A 99 -1.90 3.18 -16.69
CA ALA A 99 -1.61 4.16 -17.74
C ALA A 99 -2.55 3.98 -18.95
N ALA A 100 -2.80 2.73 -19.37
CA ALA A 100 -3.75 2.43 -20.44
C ALA A 100 -5.17 2.87 -20.07
N ALA A 101 -5.67 2.49 -18.89
CA ALA A 101 -6.99 2.88 -18.41
C ALA A 101 -7.16 4.41 -18.25
N LEU A 102 -6.07 5.12 -17.92
CA LEU A 102 -6.01 6.57 -17.87
C LEU A 102 -6.10 7.19 -19.28
N GLY A 103 -5.39 6.61 -20.24
CA GLY A 103 -5.42 7.00 -21.65
C GLY A 103 -6.80 6.86 -22.28
N GLU A 104 -7.49 5.74 -22.05
CA GLU A 104 -8.88 5.51 -22.50
C GLU A 104 -9.86 6.58 -22.00
N ARG A 105 -9.55 7.22 -20.88
CA ARG A 105 -10.37 8.26 -20.25
C ARG A 105 -9.93 9.68 -20.65
N GLY A 106 -9.04 9.81 -21.63
CA GLY A 106 -8.51 11.09 -22.10
C GLY A 106 -7.61 11.77 -21.07
N GLY A 107 -6.93 10.99 -20.23
CA GLY A 107 -5.79 11.47 -19.45
C GLY A 107 -4.50 11.36 -20.26
N GLU A 108 -3.54 12.23 -19.98
CA GLU A 108 -2.16 12.04 -20.47
C GLU A 108 -1.56 10.83 -19.76
N GLY A 109 -1.71 9.66 -20.37
CA GLY A 109 -1.01 8.44 -19.96
C GLY A 109 0.37 8.47 -20.60
N THR A 110 1.41 8.70 -19.80
CA THR A 110 2.84 8.31 -20.03
C THR A 110 3.85 9.15 -19.25
N ALA A 111 3.49 10.30 -18.69
CA ALA A 111 4.44 11.04 -17.86
C ALA A 111 4.60 10.34 -16.51
N ARG A 112 5.81 9.82 -16.20
CA ARG A 112 6.21 9.41 -14.84
C ARG A 112 5.69 10.44 -13.85
N LEU A 113 4.76 10.03 -13.00
CA LEU A 113 4.13 10.94 -12.06
C LEU A 113 5.11 11.14 -10.91
N GLU A 114 5.80 12.28 -10.93
CA GLU A 114 6.65 12.66 -9.80
C GLU A 114 5.81 12.67 -8.52
N PRO A 115 6.30 12.05 -7.42
CA PRO A 115 5.56 12.02 -6.18
C PRO A 115 5.25 13.46 -5.74
N ASP A 116 3.99 13.70 -5.40
CA ASP A 116 3.57 14.99 -4.85
C ASP A 116 4.32 15.28 -3.53
N TRP A 117 4.28 16.53 -3.07
CA TRP A 117 5.01 16.93 -1.86
C TRP A 117 4.63 16.12 -0.61
N LEU A 118 3.36 15.73 -0.45
CA LEU A 118 2.93 14.89 0.68
C LEU A 118 3.50 13.48 0.55
N SER A 119 3.46 12.91 -0.65
CA SER A 119 4.03 11.60 -0.97
C SER A 119 5.55 11.58 -0.74
N ARG A 120 6.29 12.61 -1.18
CA ARG A 120 7.72 12.78 -0.86
C ARG A 120 7.97 12.86 0.64
N ARG A 121 7.16 13.64 1.37
CA ARG A 121 7.30 13.78 2.83
C ARG A 121 7.03 12.46 3.56
N LYS A 122 6.12 11.63 3.04
CA LYS A 122 5.83 10.28 3.53
C LYS A 122 7.03 9.36 3.30
N ILE A 123 7.56 9.31 2.08
CA ILE A 123 8.74 8.53 1.71
C ILE A 123 9.95 8.90 2.60
N LEU A 124 10.23 10.20 2.77
CA LEU A 124 11.30 10.67 3.65
C LEU A 124 11.11 10.30 5.12
N ARG A 125 9.86 10.14 5.60
CA ARG A 125 9.59 9.64 6.96
C ARG A 125 9.89 8.16 7.06
N TRP A 126 9.48 7.38 6.08
CA TRP A 126 9.79 5.95 6.02
C TRP A 126 11.28 5.68 5.90
N GLN A 127 12.00 6.38 5.01
CA GLN A 127 13.46 6.24 4.88
C GLN A 127 14.19 6.58 6.18
N ARG A 128 13.74 7.60 6.93
CA ARG A 128 14.30 7.91 8.26
C ARG A 128 14.03 6.82 9.28
N LEU A 129 12.83 6.24 9.29
CA LEU A 129 12.53 5.09 10.14
C LEU A 129 13.40 3.89 9.75
N ALA A 130 13.53 3.60 8.47
CA ALA A 130 14.35 2.50 7.97
C ALA A 130 15.80 2.60 8.47
N ARG A 131 16.44 3.76 8.28
CA ARG A 131 17.81 3.99 8.76
C ARG A 131 17.93 3.90 10.28
N ARG A 132 16.95 4.41 11.02
CA ARG A 132 16.93 4.35 12.50
C ARG A 132 16.88 2.91 13.00
N TYR A 133 16.12 2.04 12.33
CA TYR A 133 15.90 0.68 12.76
C TYR A 133 16.88 -0.33 12.18
N ALA A 134 17.62 0.01 11.12
CA ALA A 134 18.54 -0.90 10.44
C ALA A 134 19.53 -1.59 11.38
N GLY A 135 20.10 -0.88 12.35
CA GLY A 135 21.06 -1.44 13.31
C GLY A 135 20.48 -2.40 14.35
N HIS A 136 19.16 -2.63 14.33
CA HIS A 136 18.49 -3.60 15.18
C HIS A 136 18.24 -4.95 14.49
N PHE A 137 18.69 -5.11 13.25
CA PHE A 137 18.47 -6.32 12.45
C PHE A 137 19.77 -6.84 11.84
N GLU A 138 19.97 -8.16 11.86
CA GLU A 138 21.09 -8.86 11.24
C GLU A 138 21.15 -8.59 9.72
N HIS A 139 19.99 -8.50 9.07
CA HIS A 139 19.87 -8.17 7.64
C HIS A 139 19.81 -6.65 7.38
N GLY A 140 20.10 -5.81 8.38
CA GLY A 140 20.25 -4.37 8.23
C GLY A 140 19.02 -3.68 7.62
N LEU A 141 19.23 -2.92 6.54
CA LEU A 141 18.19 -2.15 5.84
C LEU A 141 17.16 -3.01 5.11
N LEU A 142 17.44 -4.29 4.86
CA LEU A 142 16.51 -5.19 4.17
C LEU A 142 15.22 -5.39 4.98
N VAL A 143 15.32 -5.54 6.31
CA VAL A 143 14.14 -5.73 7.17
C VAL A 143 13.23 -4.51 7.13
N PRO A 144 13.72 -3.27 7.35
CA PRO A 144 12.86 -2.10 7.24
C PRO A 144 12.29 -1.81 5.86
N ALA A 145 13.01 -2.16 4.78
CA ALA A 145 12.49 -2.05 3.44
C ALA A 145 11.27 -2.97 3.24
N TYR A 146 11.38 -4.25 3.61
CA TYR A 146 10.25 -5.19 3.57
C TYR A 146 9.11 -4.83 4.54
N ALA A 147 9.42 -4.29 5.72
CA ALA A 147 8.39 -3.83 6.66
C ALA A 147 7.60 -2.63 6.09
N THR A 148 8.27 -1.74 5.34
CA THR A 148 7.64 -0.63 4.64
C THR A 148 6.79 -1.13 3.48
N GLY A 149 7.33 -2.02 2.64
CA GLY A 149 6.60 -2.70 1.56
C GLY A 149 5.34 -3.38 2.07
N LEU A 150 5.44 -4.21 3.12
CA LEU A 150 4.28 -4.86 3.73
C LEU A 150 3.18 -3.87 4.12
N CYS A 151 3.55 -2.72 4.71
CA CYS A 151 2.57 -1.71 5.12
C CYS A 151 1.95 -0.99 3.91
N ALA A 152 2.72 -0.79 2.84
CA ALA A 152 2.24 -0.27 1.57
C ALA A 152 1.23 -1.23 0.92
N GLU A 153 1.55 -2.53 0.80
CA GLU A 153 0.63 -3.51 0.18
C GLU A 153 -0.63 -3.71 1.01
N GLN A 154 -0.50 -3.73 2.33
CA GLN A 154 -1.66 -3.76 3.22
C GLN A 154 -2.53 -2.51 3.05
N MET A 155 -1.94 -1.35 2.77
CA MET A 155 -2.67 -0.12 2.45
C MET A 155 -3.34 -0.21 1.07
N ALA A 156 -2.63 -0.64 0.03
CA ALA A 156 -3.14 -0.84 -1.32
C ALA A 156 -4.32 -1.82 -1.32
N GLN A 157 -4.16 -2.98 -0.67
CA GLN A 157 -5.22 -3.96 -0.45
C GLN A 157 -6.48 -3.32 0.17
N ARG A 158 -6.35 -2.51 1.23
CA ARG A 158 -7.50 -1.83 1.86
C ARG A 158 -8.14 -0.80 0.94
N VAL A 159 -7.33 -0.08 0.16
CA VAL A 159 -7.79 0.95 -0.78
C VAL A 159 -8.57 0.29 -1.90
N LEU A 160 -7.99 -0.68 -2.61
CA LEU A 160 -8.63 -1.37 -3.73
C LEU A 160 -9.87 -2.16 -3.29
N SER A 161 -9.81 -2.88 -2.16
CA SER A 161 -10.99 -3.57 -1.61
C SER A 161 -12.18 -2.62 -1.41
N ARG A 162 -11.92 -1.40 -0.90
CA ARG A 162 -12.97 -0.39 -0.74
C ARG A 162 -13.52 0.06 -2.08
N HIS A 163 -12.67 0.27 -3.08
CA HIS A 163 -13.09 0.74 -4.40
C HIS A 163 -13.96 -0.30 -5.09
N CYS A 164 -13.50 -1.55 -5.17
CA CYS A 164 -14.29 -2.65 -5.74
C CYS A 164 -15.66 -2.77 -5.07
N ALA A 165 -15.71 -2.66 -3.73
CA ALA A 165 -16.98 -2.68 -2.99
C ALA A 165 -17.88 -1.46 -3.22
N VAL A 166 -17.31 -0.31 -3.61
CA VAL A 166 -18.07 0.92 -3.88
C VAL A 166 -18.63 0.96 -5.30
N ILE A 167 -17.85 0.54 -6.29
CA ILE A 167 -18.24 0.61 -7.70
C ILE A 167 -19.07 -0.58 -8.16
N GLY A 168 -18.89 -1.75 -7.52
CA GLY A 168 -19.56 -2.99 -7.91
C GLY A 168 -18.98 -3.62 -9.18
N ALA A 169 -19.37 -4.88 -9.46
CA ALA A 169 -18.80 -5.68 -10.54
C ALA A 169 -19.16 -5.20 -11.96
N GLU A 170 -20.25 -4.45 -12.10
CA GLU A 170 -20.73 -3.93 -13.40
C GLU A 170 -19.93 -2.72 -13.89
N HIS A 171 -19.13 -2.11 -13.02
CA HIS A 171 -18.39 -0.91 -13.34
C HIS A 171 -17.16 -1.23 -14.23
N GLY A 172 -16.92 -0.45 -15.29
CA GLY A 172 -15.87 -0.73 -16.27
C GLY A 172 -14.43 -0.80 -15.72
N LEU A 173 -14.14 -0.10 -14.61
CA LEU A 173 -12.85 -0.21 -13.90
C LEU A 173 -12.74 -1.42 -12.96
N TYR A 174 -13.84 -2.13 -12.67
CA TYR A 174 -13.82 -3.23 -11.71
C TYR A 174 -12.86 -4.36 -12.08
N PRO A 175 -12.81 -4.87 -13.33
CA PRO A 175 -11.89 -5.95 -13.70
C PRO A 175 -10.44 -5.59 -13.38
N LEU A 176 -9.99 -4.41 -13.80
CA LEU A 176 -8.65 -3.89 -13.51
C LEU A 176 -8.37 -3.84 -12.00
N LEU A 177 -9.22 -3.15 -11.24
CA LEU A 177 -8.99 -2.96 -9.79
C LEU A 177 -9.05 -4.28 -9.01
N SER A 178 -9.89 -5.21 -9.44
CA SER A 178 -10.02 -6.54 -8.82
C SER A 178 -8.82 -7.44 -9.10
N GLN A 179 -8.22 -7.33 -10.29
CA GLN A 179 -6.99 -8.03 -10.65
C GLN A 179 -5.82 -7.50 -9.84
N VAL A 180 -5.59 -6.19 -9.84
CA VAL A 180 -4.53 -5.56 -9.03
C VAL A 180 -4.71 -5.92 -7.57
N LEU A 181 -5.94 -5.88 -7.02
CA LEU A 181 -6.21 -6.31 -5.65
C LEU A 181 -5.82 -7.78 -5.36
N ALA A 182 -5.91 -8.67 -6.34
CA ALA A 182 -5.48 -10.06 -6.16
C ALA A 182 -3.95 -10.16 -6.06
N ASP A 183 -3.25 -9.41 -6.91
CA ASP A 183 -1.79 -9.30 -6.91
C ASP A 183 -1.30 -8.68 -5.59
N GLU A 184 -1.90 -7.57 -5.13
CA GLU A 184 -1.59 -6.94 -3.83
C GLU A 184 -1.70 -7.92 -2.66
N LYS A 185 -2.72 -8.77 -2.66
CA LYS A 185 -2.87 -9.80 -1.61
C LYS A 185 -1.74 -10.83 -1.67
N ALA A 186 -1.24 -11.15 -2.86
CA ALA A 186 -0.09 -12.02 -3.02
C ALA A 186 1.19 -11.33 -2.54
N HIS A 187 1.38 -10.04 -2.84
CA HIS A 187 2.51 -9.25 -2.35
C HIS A 187 2.51 -9.09 -0.83
N VAL A 188 1.35 -8.91 -0.18
CA VAL A 188 1.25 -8.95 1.29
C VAL A 188 1.80 -10.28 1.83
N ARG A 189 1.37 -11.42 1.28
CA ARG A 189 1.85 -12.75 1.73
C ARG A 189 3.35 -12.91 1.47
N LEU A 190 3.82 -12.39 0.34
CA LEU A 190 5.23 -12.37 -0.02
C LEU A 190 6.05 -11.62 1.03
N CYS A 191 5.69 -10.37 1.34
CA CYS A 191 6.41 -9.58 2.34
C CYS A 191 6.35 -10.23 3.73
N GLN A 192 5.20 -10.79 4.13
CA GLN A 192 5.08 -11.51 5.40
C GLN A 192 6.02 -12.71 5.46
N GLY A 193 6.02 -13.56 4.44
CA GLY A 193 6.88 -14.74 4.36
C GLY A 193 8.37 -14.38 4.34
N THR A 194 8.73 -13.31 3.62
CA THR A 194 10.12 -12.82 3.61
C THR A 194 10.52 -12.31 5.00
N LEU A 195 9.69 -11.50 5.66
CA LEU A 195 9.98 -11.01 7.02
C LEU A 195 10.12 -12.14 8.02
N GLN A 196 9.29 -13.19 7.95
CA GLN A 196 9.43 -14.37 8.81
C GLN A 196 10.74 -15.12 8.59
N ARG A 197 11.32 -15.04 7.38
CA ARG A 197 12.58 -15.69 7.02
C ARG A 197 13.82 -14.87 7.39
N ILE A 198 13.76 -13.54 7.30
CA ILE A 198 14.93 -12.67 7.49
C ILE A 198 15.02 -12.04 8.90
N VAL A 199 13.97 -12.14 9.71
CA VAL A 199 13.96 -11.60 11.07
C VAL A 199 14.23 -12.71 12.07
N ALA A 200 15.30 -12.57 12.85
CA ALA A 200 15.64 -13.52 13.90
C ALA A 200 14.62 -13.45 15.06
N PRO A 201 14.39 -14.54 15.81
CA PRO A 201 13.38 -14.57 16.88
C PRO A 201 13.53 -13.43 17.91
N HIS A 202 14.76 -13.05 18.24
CA HIS A 202 15.06 -11.99 19.21
C HIS A 202 14.81 -10.56 18.68
N GLU A 203 14.68 -10.39 17.36
CA GLU A 203 14.44 -9.11 16.69
C GLU A 203 12.94 -8.78 16.54
N THR A 204 12.07 -9.75 16.80
CA THR A 204 10.60 -9.63 16.64
C THR A 204 10.00 -8.42 17.37
N VAL A 205 10.53 -8.07 18.54
CA VAL A 205 10.11 -6.89 19.29
C VAL A 205 10.46 -5.60 18.55
N HIS A 206 11.62 -5.54 17.89
CA HIS A 206 12.02 -4.40 17.06
C HIS A 206 11.18 -4.32 15.80
N LEU A 207 10.87 -5.46 15.16
CA LEU A 207 9.97 -5.54 14.02
C LEU A 207 8.57 -5.01 14.36
N ALA A 208 7.99 -5.44 15.48
CA ALA A 208 6.68 -4.99 15.94
C ALA A 208 6.65 -3.47 16.18
N ARG A 209 7.71 -2.90 16.76
CA ARG A 209 7.86 -1.45 16.97
C ARG A 209 7.98 -0.70 15.64
N LEU A 210 8.79 -1.20 14.72
CA LEU A 210 8.96 -0.63 13.40
C LEU A 210 7.64 -0.59 12.62
N LEU A 211 6.92 -1.73 12.54
CA LEU A 211 5.62 -1.81 11.87
C LEU A 211 4.60 -0.86 12.51
N LYS A 212 4.60 -0.74 13.84
CA LYS A 212 3.74 0.23 14.54
C LYS A 212 4.04 1.67 14.12
N ASP A 213 5.32 2.03 14.01
CA ASP A 213 5.74 3.38 13.64
C ASP A 213 5.44 3.69 12.16
N ILE A 214 5.69 2.74 11.25
CA ILE A 214 5.32 2.86 9.83
C ILE A 214 3.80 3.05 9.69
N ARG A 215 3.00 2.21 10.35
CA ARG A 215 1.53 2.30 10.33
C ARG A 215 1.01 3.59 10.97
N ARG A 216 1.71 4.15 11.95
CA ARG A 216 1.38 5.47 12.52
C ARG A 216 1.60 6.58 11.51
N VAL A 217 2.67 6.51 10.71
CA VAL A 217 2.86 7.41 9.56
C VAL A 217 1.66 7.26 8.63
N ASP A 218 1.33 6.05 8.18
CA ASP A 218 0.18 5.82 7.28
C ASP A 218 -1.15 6.34 7.81
N ALA A 219 -1.45 6.10 9.08
CA ALA A 219 -2.70 6.55 9.71
C ALA A 219 -2.84 8.07 9.67
N SER A 220 -1.73 8.81 9.88
CA SER A 220 -1.73 10.28 9.82
C SER A 220 -2.07 10.80 8.41
N PHE A 221 -1.57 10.15 7.36
CA PHE A 221 -1.91 10.49 5.98
C PHE A 221 -3.31 9.99 5.59
N GLY A 222 -3.79 8.92 6.22
CA GLY A 222 -5.11 8.35 5.98
C GLY A 222 -6.27 9.31 6.27
N VAL A 223 -6.12 10.15 7.30
CA VAL A 223 -7.10 11.20 7.67
C VAL A 223 -7.05 12.36 6.69
N THR A 224 -5.86 12.92 6.44
CA THR A 224 -5.67 14.02 5.50
C THR A 224 -6.13 13.65 4.09
N GLY A 225 -5.79 12.44 3.63
CA GLY A 225 -6.24 11.92 2.34
C GLY A 225 -7.75 11.75 2.25
N ALA A 226 -8.44 11.38 3.34
CA ALA A 226 -9.90 11.29 3.34
C ALA A 226 -10.56 12.65 3.08
N LEU A 227 -10.04 13.71 3.71
CA LEU A 227 -10.53 15.07 3.53
C LEU A 227 -10.25 15.58 2.10
N ALA A 228 -9.02 15.36 1.61
CA ALA A 228 -8.65 15.73 0.24
C ALA A 228 -9.52 15.01 -0.80
N MET A 229 -9.73 13.70 -0.65
CA MET A 229 -10.61 12.93 -1.52
C MET A 229 -12.05 13.42 -1.46
N TYR A 230 -12.55 13.76 -0.27
CA TYR A 230 -13.91 14.28 -0.11
C TYR A 230 -14.09 15.61 -0.85
N LEU A 231 -13.15 16.54 -0.71
CA LEU A 231 -13.15 17.81 -1.44
C LEU A 231 -13.04 17.59 -2.96
N ALA A 232 -12.12 16.73 -3.40
CA ALA A 232 -11.99 16.38 -4.80
C ALA A 232 -13.27 15.76 -5.38
N GLY A 233 -13.96 14.90 -4.61
CA GLY A 233 -15.25 14.33 -5.00
C GLY A 233 -16.35 15.38 -5.17
N TRP A 234 -16.32 16.48 -4.42
CA TRP A 234 -17.23 17.61 -4.62
C TRP A 234 -16.88 18.44 -5.87
N VAL A 235 -15.59 18.71 -6.09
CA VAL A 235 -15.13 19.55 -7.21
C VAL A 235 -15.21 18.81 -8.55
N LEU A 236 -14.86 17.53 -8.56
CA LEU A 236 -14.69 16.75 -9.79
C LEU A 236 -15.86 15.80 -10.05
N GLY A 237 -16.55 15.33 -9.02
CA GLY A 237 -17.59 14.30 -9.13
C GLY A 237 -18.92 14.75 -9.72
N GLY A 238 -19.01 15.99 -10.22
CA GLY A 238 -20.21 16.59 -10.79
C GLY A 238 -21.23 17.01 -9.71
N GLY A 239 -21.78 18.22 -9.86
CA GLY A 239 -22.91 18.65 -9.04
C GLY A 239 -24.12 17.75 -9.27
N ARG A 240 -25.04 17.73 -8.29
CA ARG A 240 -26.30 16.95 -8.29
C ARG A 240 -27.29 17.31 -9.41
N GLY A 241 -26.86 17.95 -10.50
CA GLY A 241 -27.70 18.59 -11.51
C GLY A 241 -27.25 18.36 -12.95
N ALA A 242 -27.12 17.10 -13.36
CA ALA A 242 -27.08 16.74 -14.77
C ALA A 242 -27.88 15.44 -14.99
N ILE A 243 -29.19 15.53 -14.74
CA ILE A 243 -30.17 14.71 -15.46
C ILE A 243 -30.88 15.72 -16.37
N ARG A 244 -30.58 15.63 -17.66
CA ARG A 244 -31.48 16.01 -18.76
C ARG A 244 -31.41 14.89 -19.77
#